data_AF-A0A2P7QV80-F1
#
_entry.id   AF-A0A2P7QV80-F1
#
_cell.length_a   1.000
_cell.length_b   1.000
_cell.length_c   1.000
_cell.angle_alpha   90.00
_cell.angle_beta   90.00
_cell.angle_gamma   90.00
#
_symmetry.space_group_name_H-M   'P 1'
#
loop_
_entity.id
_entity.type
_entity.pdbx_description
1 polymer ?
#
loop_
_entity_poly.entity_id
_entity_poly.type
_entity_poly.pdbx_seq_one_letter_code
_entity_poly.pdbx_strand_id
1 'polypeptide(L)'
;MLHMRLVAAALLAFSLTGCVARTALDIVTLPVKVVGSGVDAVTTSQSEADQNRGRKIRKREECEGREMRRAEKQDREPDYSRCD
;
A
#
# COMPACT_ATOMS: atom_id res chain seq x y z
N MET A 1 -30.30 -24.58 33.78
CA MET A 1 -29.51 -23.33 33.90
C MET A 1 -28.00 -23.56 34.01
N LEU A 2 -27.52 -24.55 34.78
CA LEU A 2 -26.07 -24.84 34.91
C LEU A 2 -25.38 -25.25 33.59
N HIS A 3 -26.04 -26.09 32.79
CA HIS A 3 -25.54 -26.53 31.47
C HIS A 3 -25.33 -25.36 30.49
N MET A 4 -26.25 -24.39 30.47
CA MET A 4 -26.15 -23.21 29.59
C MET A 4 -25.00 -22.27 30.00
N ARG A 5 -24.70 -22.20 31.32
CA ARG A 5 -23.54 -21.46 31.85
C ARG A 5 -22.21 -22.13 31.48
N LEU A 6 -22.15 -23.46 31.53
CA LEU A 6 -20.96 -24.22 31.13
C LEU A 6 -20.65 -24.08 29.63
N VAL A 7 -21.68 -24.15 28.78
CA VAL A 7 -21.53 -23.92 27.33
C VAL A 7 -21.06 -22.49 27.03
N ALA A 8 -21.64 -21.49 27.70
CA ALA A 8 -21.21 -20.10 27.54
C ALA A 8 -19.77 -19.87 28.00
N ALA A 9 -19.34 -20.48 29.11
CA ALA A 9 -17.97 -20.40 29.60
C ALA A 9 -16.96 -21.07 28.65
N ALA A 10 -17.32 -22.22 28.06
CA ALA A 10 -16.49 -22.92 27.09
C ALA A 10 -16.31 -22.11 25.79
N LEU A 11 -17.38 -21.49 25.29
CA LEU A 11 -17.33 -20.61 24.11
C LEU A 11 -16.47 -19.36 24.38
N LEU A 12 -16.58 -18.78 25.58
CA LEU A 12 -15.75 -17.65 25.98
C LEU A 12 -14.26 -18.04 25.99
N ALA A 13 -13.92 -19.18 26.60
CA ALA A 13 -12.56 -19.71 26.62
C ALA A 13 -11.98 -19.95 25.21
N PHE A 14 -12.79 -20.47 24.28
CA PHE A 14 -12.38 -20.68 22.88
C PHE A 14 -12.25 -19.38 22.09
N SER A 15 -13.03 -18.35 22.42
CA SER A 15 -12.86 -17.02 21.80
C SER A 15 -11.56 -16.35 22.22
N LEU A 16 -11.15 -16.55 23.48
CA LEU A 16 -9.88 -16.05 24.04
C LEU A 16 -8.67 -16.74 23.40
N THR A 17 -8.74 -18.04 23.09
CA THR A 17 -7.65 -18.75 22.38
C THR A 17 -7.43 -18.24 20.96
N GLY A 18 -8.48 -17.77 20.27
CA GLY A 18 -8.37 -17.12 18.97
C GLY A 18 -7.54 -15.83 18.99
N CYS A 19 -7.66 -15.04 20.07
CA CYS A 19 -6.83 -13.84 20.26
C CYS A 19 -5.36 -14.21 20.57
N VAL A 20 -5.14 -15.20 21.45
CA VAL A 20 -3.79 -15.64 21.83
C VAL A 20 -3.04 -16.27 20.65
N ALA A 21 -3.72 -17.11 19.86
CA ALA A 21 -3.14 -17.74 18.68
C ALA A 21 -2.71 -16.69 17.63
N ARG A 22 -3.52 -15.65 17.42
CA ARG A 22 -3.18 -14.56 16.49
C ARG A 22 -1.98 -13.75 16.99
N THR A 23 -1.92 -13.43 18.28
CA THR A 23 -0.76 -12.74 18.85
C THR A 23 0.51 -13.57 18.82
N ALA A 24 0.45 -14.89 19.04
CA ALA A 24 1.62 -15.76 18.98
C ALA A 24 2.15 -15.89 17.53
N LEU A 25 1.25 -16.03 16.56
CA LEU A 25 1.61 -16.03 15.14
C LEU A 25 2.20 -14.69 14.70
N ASP A 26 1.64 -13.58 15.16
CA ASP A 26 2.18 -12.26 14.87
C ASP A 26 3.56 -12.04 15.49
N ILE A 27 3.83 -12.54 16.71
CA ILE A 27 5.17 -12.50 17.33
C ILE A 27 6.19 -13.34 16.55
N VAL A 28 5.81 -14.54 16.11
CA VAL A 28 6.71 -15.43 15.34
C VAL A 28 6.97 -14.88 13.94
N THR A 29 5.97 -14.23 13.33
CA THR A 29 6.12 -13.63 11.99
C THR A 29 6.64 -12.19 12.02
N LEU A 30 6.69 -11.55 13.19
CA LEU A 30 7.14 -10.18 13.39
C LEU A 30 8.57 -9.96 12.86
N PRO A 31 9.56 -10.81 13.17
CA PRO A 31 10.92 -10.63 12.66
C PRO A 31 10.98 -10.69 11.13
N VAL A 32 10.26 -11.62 10.50
CA VAL A 32 10.21 -11.75 9.03
C VAL A 32 9.53 -10.52 8.41
N LYS A 33 8.45 -10.02 9.01
CA LYS A 33 7.78 -8.79 8.57
C LYS A 33 8.64 -7.55 8.76
N VAL A 34 9.35 -7.43 9.88
CA VAL A 34 10.25 -6.30 10.18
C VAL A 34 11.49 -6.32 9.28
N VAL A 35 12.07 -7.49 9.02
CA VAL A 35 13.17 -7.63 8.08
C VAL A 35 12.70 -7.39 6.64
N GLY A 36 11.54 -7.92 6.23
CA GLY A 36 10.99 -7.68 4.89
C GLY A 36 10.65 -6.21 4.65
N SER A 37 9.95 -5.55 5.59
CA SER A 37 9.63 -4.12 5.49
C SER A 37 10.85 -3.21 5.65
N GLY A 38 11.80 -3.60 6.50
CA GLY A 38 13.09 -2.93 6.62
C GLY A 38 13.86 -3.03 5.32
N VAL A 39 14.08 -4.25 4.83
CA VAL A 39 14.77 -4.50 3.56
C VAL A 39 14.06 -3.82 2.40
N ASP A 40 12.72 -3.83 2.28
CA ASP A 40 12.03 -3.10 1.21
C ASP A 40 12.20 -1.57 1.34
N ALA A 41 12.24 -1.02 2.56
CA ALA A 41 12.51 0.41 2.78
C ALA A 41 13.98 0.80 2.58
N VAL A 42 14.93 -0.11 2.84
CA VAL A 42 16.37 0.13 2.67
C VAL A 42 16.89 -0.32 1.29
N THR A 43 16.15 -1.19 0.59
CA THR A 43 16.53 -1.84 -0.69
C THR A 43 15.63 -1.43 -1.84
N THR A 44 14.80 -0.39 -1.69
CA THR A 44 14.59 0.51 -2.84
C THR A 44 15.95 1.12 -3.17
N SER A 45 16.72 0.40 -3.98
CA SER A 45 18.00 0.86 -4.50
C SER A 45 17.78 2.24 -5.12
N GLN A 46 18.69 3.18 -4.88
CA GLN A 46 18.64 4.51 -5.49
C GLN A 46 18.39 4.43 -7.01
N SER A 47 18.90 3.37 -7.66
CA SER A 47 18.66 3.09 -9.08
C SER A 47 17.18 2.89 -9.46
N GLU A 48 16.36 2.30 -8.61
CA GLU A 48 14.93 2.12 -8.87
C GLU A 48 14.13 3.41 -8.59
N ALA A 49 14.50 4.14 -7.54
CA ALA A 49 13.94 5.46 -7.24
C ALA A 49 14.23 6.45 -8.39
N ASP A 50 15.45 6.45 -8.93
CA ASP A 50 15.86 7.28 -10.06
C ASP A 50 15.14 6.91 -11.34
N GLN A 51 14.97 5.61 -11.62
CA GLN A 51 14.18 5.14 -12.75
C GLN A 51 12.72 5.57 -12.65
N ASN A 52 12.11 5.46 -11.46
CA ASN A 52 10.74 5.90 -11.23
C ASN A 52 10.60 7.41 -11.39
N ARG A 53 11.57 8.19 -10.90
CA ARG A 53 11.62 9.63 -11.11
C ARG A 53 11.70 9.98 -12.60
N GLY A 54 12.60 9.33 -13.35
CA GLY A 54 12.73 9.53 -14.79
C GLY A 54 11.45 9.15 -15.56
N ARG A 55 10.76 8.08 -15.16
CA ARG A 55 9.46 7.69 -15.73
C ARG A 55 8.37 8.74 -15.46
N LYS A 56 8.31 9.31 -14.27
CA LYS A 56 7.35 10.37 -13.92
C LYS A 56 7.58 11.63 -14.76
N ILE A 57 8.84 12.04 -14.93
CA ILE A 57 9.20 13.19 -15.77
C ILE A 57 8.77 12.98 -17.22
N ARG A 58 9.13 11.84 -17.84
CA ARG A 58 8.73 11.55 -19.23
C ARG A 58 7.21 11.55 -19.42
N LYS A 59 6.46 10.96 -18.48
CA LYS A 59 4.99 10.95 -18.53
C LYS A 59 4.39 12.36 -18.45
N ARG A 60 4.96 13.23 -17.61
CA ARG A 60 4.55 14.63 -17.50
C ARG A 60 4.82 15.39 -18.80
N GLU A 61 6.05 15.31 -19.32
CA GLU A 61 6.43 15.94 -20.59
C GLU A 61 5.56 15.45 -21.77
N GLU A 62 5.27 14.14 -21.83
CA GLU A 62 4.37 13.58 -22.84
C GLU A 62 2.93 14.10 -22.72
N CYS A 63 2.44 14.26 -21.48
CA CYS A 63 1.11 14.82 -21.24
C CYS A 63 1.04 16.29 -21.65
N GLU A 64 1.98 17.12 -21.20
CA GLU A 64 2.07 18.54 -21.52
C GLU A 64 2.20 18.75 -23.04
N GLY A 65 3.05 17.97 -23.70
CA GLY A 65 3.19 18.00 -25.16
C GLY A 65 1.93 17.54 -25.90
N ARG A 66 1.13 16.63 -25.32
CA ARG A 66 -0.15 16.23 -25.90
C ARG A 66 -1.20 17.31 -25.72
N GLU A 67 -1.26 17.96 -24.55
CA GLU A 67 -2.20 19.05 -24.29
C GLU A 67 -1.89 20.28 -25.14
N MET A 68 -0.62 20.65 -25.33
CA MET A 68 -0.25 21.70 -26.30
C MET A 68 -0.80 21.41 -27.70
N ARG A 69 -0.49 20.23 -28.25
CA ARG A 69 -0.99 19.85 -29.60
C ARG A 69 -2.51 19.83 -29.69
N ARG A 70 -3.21 19.50 -28.59
CA ARG A 70 -4.68 19.51 -28.54
C ARG A 70 -5.22 20.92 -28.47
N ALA A 71 -4.56 21.79 -27.71
CA ALA A 71 -4.91 23.18 -27.52
C ALA A 71 -4.74 23.98 -28.81
N GLU A 72 -3.61 23.81 -29.50
CA GLU A 72 -3.35 24.37 -30.83
C GLU A 72 -4.42 23.95 -31.85
N LYS A 73 -4.81 22.67 -31.86
CA LYS A 73 -5.86 22.16 -32.77
C LYS A 73 -7.26 22.72 -32.47
N GLN A 74 -7.50 23.11 -31.23
CA GLN A 74 -8.78 23.62 -30.77
C GLN A 74 -8.79 25.16 -30.66
N ASP A 75 -7.69 25.81 -31.05
CA ASP A 75 -7.48 27.25 -30.93
C ASP A 75 -7.80 27.78 -29.52
N ARG A 76 -7.37 27.00 -28.50
CA ARG A 76 -7.57 27.31 -27.08
C ARG A 76 -6.23 27.38 -26.35
N GLU A 77 -6.25 28.00 -25.18
CA GLU A 77 -5.12 27.96 -24.24
C GLU A 77 -4.87 26.51 -23.76
N PRO A 78 -3.61 26.04 -23.69
CA PRO A 78 -3.29 24.74 -23.10
C PRO A 78 -3.61 24.72 -21.60
N ASP A 79 -4.25 23.65 -21.15
CA ASP A 79 -4.59 23.42 -19.74
C ASP A 79 -3.74 22.28 -19.19
N TYR A 80 -2.70 22.65 -18.44
CA TYR A 80 -1.75 21.71 -17.85
C TYR A 80 -2.23 21.11 -16.53
N SER A 81 -3.34 21.59 -15.96
CA SER A 81 -3.87 21.05 -14.69
C SER A 81 -4.25 19.56 -14.78
N ARG A 82 -4.41 19.06 -16.00
CA ARG A 82 -4.70 17.66 -16.31
C ARG A 82 -3.46 16.75 -16.35
N CYS A 83 -2.26 17.33 -16.23
CA CYS A 83 -0.97 16.63 -16.35
C CYS A 83 -0.18 16.47 -15.03
N ASP A 84 -0.73 16.95 -13.92
CA ASP A 84 -0.18 16.82 -12.56
C ASP A 84 -0.59 15.53 -11.83
#